data_AF-A0A119VJ69-F1
#
_entry.id   AF-A0A119VJ69-F1
#
_cell.length_a   1.000
_cell.length_b   1.000
_cell.length_c   1.000
_cell.angle_alpha   90.00
_cell.angle_beta   90.00
_cell.angle_gamma   90.00
#
_symmetry.space_group_name_H-M   'P 1'
#
loop_
_entity.id
_entity.type
_entity.pdbx_description
1 polymer ?
#
loop_
_entity_poly.entity_id
_entity_poly.type
_entity_poly.pdbx_seq_one_letter_code
_entity_poly.pdbx_strand_id
1 'polypeptide(L)'
;MYRHLLVTVDGAPGGIDAIGHALELARAVGARVTFVLSDSAPDSRLSGARTPEHGAKVEAAARAQGLSHAIAGAGQPGAGHPGAGPPGANETSPAKLAGELGCDLIGVAALPHDADAAVAAQRRSLLATSRVPVLVCPARRAPAEARVMARCLAAHRALGERLQALTMASKDPDAATRPTADAGGALAALASLAALQNARFGASAEARLCAALRMRAESAVAELDELERQRRRDAHALDALARLAADGLPSAAFDAALAAYARSAFEQMGRMEGVIFPAARRYLGDADWNELDTSAASGADAAKPDADESDDARHASD
;
A
#
# COMPACT_ATOMS: atom_id res chain seq x y z
N MET A 1 -30.69 -1.09 7.03
CA MET A 1 -29.53 -0.32 6.53
C MET A 1 -28.28 -1.04 7.02
N TYR A 2 -27.26 -1.19 6.19
CA TYR A 2 -26.03 -1.91 6.55
C TYR A 2 -25.34 -1.24 7.74
N ARG A 3 -24.86 -2.02 8.69
CA ARG A 3 -24.25 -1.57 9.96
C ARG A 3 -22.83 -2.08 10.13
N HIS A 4 -22.45 -3.17 9.45
CA HIS A 4 -21.14 -3.79 9.61
C HIS A 4 -20.65 -4.43 8.30
N LEU A 5 -19.64 -3.79 7.70
CA LEU A 5 -19.03 -4.23 6.46
C LEU A 5 -17.82 -5.12 6.74
N LEU A 6 -17.74 -6.29 6.08
CA LEU A 6 -16.51 -7.04 5.93
C LEU A 6 -15.82 -6.62 4.62
N VAL A 7 -14.58 -6.18 4.67
CA VAL A 7 -13.83 -5.73 3.47
C VAL A 7 -12.64 -6.65 3.26
N THR A 8 -12.62 -7.36 2.14
CA THR A 8 -11.48 -8.19 1.76
C THR A 8 -10.41 -7.32 1.12
N VAL A 9 -9.21 -7.38 1.66
CA VAL A 9 -8.04 -6.66 1.15
C VAL A 9 -7.18 -7.66 0.40
N ASP A 10 -7.32 -7.67 -0.92
CA ASP A 10 -6.39 -8.37 -1.79
C ASP A 10 -5.21 -7.44 -2.13
N GLY A 11 -4.02 -8.00 -2.33
CA GLY A 11 -2.85 -7.26 -2.83
C GLY A 11 -2.95 -6.90 -4.31
N ALA A 12 -4.07 -7.26 -4.96
CA ALA A 12 -4.30 -7.01 -6.37
C ALA A 12 -4.60 -5.52 -6.61
N PRO A 13 -4.37 -5.00 -7.83
CA PRO A 13 -4.57 -3.58 -8.17
C PRO A 13 -5.98 -3.03 -7.88
N GLY A 14 -6.98 -3.91 -7.68
CA GLY A 14 -8.36 -3.55 -7.34
C GLY A 14 -8.68 -3.49 -5.83
N GLY A 15 -7.87 -4.08 -4.96
CA GLY A 15 -8.16 -4.17 -3.51
C GLY A 15 -8.25 -2.81 -2.83
N ILE A 16 -7.50 -1.84 -3.33
CA ILE A 16 -7.47 -0.47 -2.81
C ILE A 16 -8.73 0.30 -3.20
N ASP A 17 -9.30 0.03 -4.38
CA ASP A 17 -10.60 0.58 -4.76
C ASP A 17 -11.71 0.04 -3.88
N ALA A 18 -11.65 -1.26 -3.56
CA ALA A 18 -12.60 -1.87 -2.64
C ALA A 18 -12.50 -1.24 -1.25
N ILE A 19 -11.29 -0.98 -0.75
CA ILE A 19 -11.09 -0.27 0.51
C ILE A 19 -11.69 1.14 0.42
N GLY A 20 -11.33 1.93 -0.59
CA GLY A 20 -11.84 3.30 -0.76
C GLY A 20 -13.36 3.35 -0.83
N HIS A 21 -13.99 2.58 -1.72
CA HIS A 21 -15.43 2.53 -1.89
C HIS A 21 -16.16 1.98 -0.65
N ALA A 22 -15.61 0.96 0.00
CA ALA A 22 -16.21 0.42 1.22
C ALA A 22 -16.14 1.41 2.39
N LEU A 23 -15.05 2.16 2.52
CA LEU A 23 -14.93 3.20 3.55
C LEU A 23 -15.85 4.39 3.27
N GLU A 24 -15.96 4.83 2.03
CA GLU A 24 -16.94 5.87 1.65
C GLU A 24 -18.37 5.46 1.96
N LEU A 25 -18.74 4.22 1.61
CA LEU A 25 -20.05 3.67 1.92
C LEU A 25 -20.27 3.58 3.43
N ALA A 26 -19.32 3.01 4.17
CA ALA A 26 -19.40 2.86 5.62
C ALA A 26 -19.61 4.22 6.30
N ARG A 27 -18.88 5.25 5.85
CA ARG A 27 -19.01 6.62 6.36
C ARG A 27 -20.38 7.20 6.06
N ALA A 28 -20.89 7.00 4.84
CA ALA A 28 -22.20 7.51 4.42
C ALA A 28 -23.37 6.88 5.20
N VAL A 29 -23.25 5.61 5.61
CA VAL A 29 -24.31 4.88 6.32
C VAL A 29 -24.08 4.74 7.83
N GLY A 30 -22.97 5.26 8.35
CA GLY A 30 -22.59 5.13 9.77
C GLY A 30 -22.28 3.69 10.19
N ALA A 31 -21.76 2.87 9.27
CA ALA A 31 -21.38 1.48 9.55
C ALA A 31 -19.94 1.36 10.06
N ARG A 32 -19.69 0.29 10.81
CA ARG A 32 -18.33 -0.13 11.17
C ARG A 32 -17.74 -1.04 10.10
N VAL A 33 -16.41 -1.14 10.05
CA VAL A 33 -15.70 -1.94 9.05
C VAL A 33 -14.81 -2.99 9.71
N THR A 34 -14.82 -4.21 9.20
CA THR A 34 -13.81 -5.22 9.53
C THR A 34 -13.02 -5.58 8.29
N PHE A 35 -11.71 -5.39 8.34
CA PHE A 35 -10.81 -5.77 7.26
C PHE A 35 -10.37 -7.23 7.41
N VAL A 36 -10.31 -7.93 6.28
CA VAL A 36 -9.73 -9.26 6.15
C VAL A 36 -8.53 -9.13 5.22
N LEU A 37 -7.34 -9.35 5.77
CA LEU A 37 -6.11 -9.36 4.99
C LEU A 37 -5.91 -10.78 4.45
N SER A 38 -5.83 -10.94 3.12
CA SER A 38 -5.51 -12.25 2.54
C SER A 38 -4.05 -12.64 2.85
N ASP A 39 -3.85 -13.90 3.26
CA ASP A 39 -2.54 -14.44 3.67
C ASP A 39 -1.80 -15.17 2.53
N SER A 40 -2.32 -15.15 1.29
CA SER A 40 -1.80 -15.99 0.20
C SER A 40 -1.59 -15.26 -1.13
N ALA A 41 -0.32 -15.24 -1.56
CA ALA A 41 0.07 -15.73 -2.90
C ALA A 41 1.38 -16.56 -2.75
N PRO A 42 1.35 -17.87 -3.06
CA PRO A 42 2.42 -18.84 -2.79
C PRO A 42 3.63 -18.79 -3.75
N ASP A 43 3.71 -17.83 -4.67
CA ASP A 43 4.93 -17.58 -5.48
C ASP A 43 5.88 -16.56 -4.83
N SER A 44 5.49 -15.94 -3.72
CA SER A 44 6.41 -15.19 -2.88
C SER A 44 7.16 -16.14 -1.97
N ARG A 45 8.49 -16.19 -2.09
CA ARG A 45 9.42 -16.95 -1.23
C ARG A 45 9.47 -16.46 0.23
N LEU A 46 8.32 -16.10 0.82
CA LEU A 46 8.19 -15.56 2.16
C LEU A 46 7.29 -16.49 2.97
N SER A 47 7.93 -17.43 3.65
CA SER A 47 7.31 -18.25 4.68
C SER A 47 7.03 -17.38 5.92
N GLY A 48 5.77 -17.35 6.33
CA GLY A 48 5.37 -17.23 7.73
C GLY A 48 5.64 -15.90 8.44
N ALA A 49 4.71 -14.95 8.32
CA ALA A 49 4.19 -14.12 9.42
C ALA A 49 3.35 -12.99 8.80
N ARG A 50 2.12 -12.82 9.30
CA ARG A 50 1.33 -11.61 9.05
C ARG A 50 2.22 -10.40 9.33
N THR A 51 2.44 -9.56 8.33
CA THR A 51 3.17 -8.32 8.54
C THR A 51 2.22 -7.34 9.25
N PRO A 52 2.45 -6.97 10.54
CA PRO A 52 1.68 -5.93 11.24
C PRO A 52 1.57 -4.61 10.46
N GLU A 53 2.43 -4.43 9.46
CA GLU A 53 2.52 -3.34 8.51
C GLU A 53 1.29 -3.20 7.58
N HIS A 54 0.69 -4.29 7.08
CA HIS A 54 -0.51 -4.21 6.24
C HIS A 54 -1.75 -3.78 7.04
N GLY A 55 -1.79 -4.13 8.32
CA GLY A 55 -2.82 -3.67 9.25
C GLY A 55 -2.76 -2.15 9.47
N ALA A 56 -1.56 -1.61 9.67
CA ALA A 56 -1.35 -0.17 9.88
C ALA A 56 -1.94 0.69 8.73
N LYS A 57 -1.85 0.18 7.50
CA LYS A 57 -2.38 0.83 6.29
C LYS A 57 -3.91 0.96 6.31
N VAL A 58 -4.61 -0.14 6.55
CA VAL A 58 -6.09 -0.16 6.54
C VAL A 58 -6.68 0.51 7.78
N GLU A 59 -6.00 0.43 8.93
CA GLU A 59 -6.35 1.17 10.14
C GLU A 59 -6.20 2.68 9.94
N ALA A 60 -5.10 3.13 9.32
CA ALA A 60 -4.90 4.54 9.04
C ALA A 60 -5.96 5.08 8.08
N ALA A 61 -6.31 4.32 7.05
CA ALA A 61 -7.40 4.63 6.12
C ALA A 61 -8.74 4.80 6.85
N ALA A 62 -9.12 3.83 7.70
CA ALA A 62 -10.36 3.87 8.45
C ALA A 62 -10.39 4.99 9.50
N ARG A 63 -9.30 5.20 10.24
CA ARG A 63 -9.18 6.28 11.22
C ARG A 63 -9.31 7.66 10.58
N ALA A 64 -8.68 7.87 9.42
CA ALA A 64 -8.76 9.13 8.70
C ALA A 64 -10.18 9.40 8.17
N GLN A 65 -10.98 8.36 7.94
CA GLN A 65 -12.41 8.49 7.60
C GLN A 65 -13.33 8.58 8.82
N GLY A 66 -12.79 8.57 10.05
CA GLY A 66 -13.57 8.61 11.30
C GLY A 66 -14.35 7.33 11.59
N LEU A 67 -13.93 6.19 11.06
CA LEU A 67 -14.67 4.93 11.14
C LEU A 67 -14.22 4.04 12.31
N SER A 68 -15.21 3.43 12.96
CA SER A 68 -14.97 2.27 13.83
C SER A 68 -14.51 1.09 12.99
N HIS A 69 -13.34 0.53 13.31
CA HIS A 69 -12.73 -0.53 12.53
C HIS A 69 -12.16 -1.65 13.40
N ALA A 70 -12.03 -2.83 12.79
CA ALA A 70 -11.31 -3.97 13.33
C ALA A 70 -10.57 -4.70 12.20
N ILE A 71 -9.54 -5.46 12.54
CA ILE A 71 -8.90 -6.39 11.62
C ILE A 71 -9.21 -7.80 12.10
N ALA A 72 -9.84 -8.59 11.24
CA ALA A 72 -10.05 -10.00 11.51
C ALA A 72 -8.75 -10.76 11.22
N GLY A 73 -8.22 -11.46 12.24
CA GLY A 73 -7.16 -12.44 12.02
C GLY A 73 -7.74 -13.70 11.39
N ALA A 74 -7.10 -14.22 10.33
CA ALA A 74 -7.34 -15.60 9.88
C ALA A 74 -6.80 -16.58 10.95
N GLY A 75 -7.59 -16.78 12.01
CA GLY A 75 -7.26 -17.61 13.18
C GLY A 75 -7.06 -16.79 14.46
N GLN A 76 -8.15 -16.52 15.17
CA GLN A 76 -8.16 -16.80 16.61
C GLN A 76 -8.65 -18.25 16.74
N PRO A 77 -7.82 -19.21 17.16
CA PRO A 77 -8.37 -20.48 17.59
C PRO A 77 -9.18 -20.21 18.85
N GLY A 78 -10.51 -20.26 18.73
CA GLY A 78 -11.35 -20.52 19.89
C GLY A 78 -10.82 -21.77 20.58
N ALA A 79 -10.66 -21.72 21.89
CA ALA A 79 -10.16 -22.82 22.71
C ALA A 79 -10.93 -24.12 22.38
N GLY A 80 -10.31 -25.01 21.60
CA GLY A 80 -11.02 -26.17 21.04
C GLY A 80 -10.14 -27.04 20.15
N HIS A 81 -9.25 -27.81 20.77
CA HIS A 81 -8.69 -29.10 20.32
C HIS A 81 -7.90 -29.13 18.98
N PRO A 82 -6.61 -29.51 18.99
CA PRO A 82 -5.83 -29.64 17.76
C PRO A 82 -6.19 -30.96 17.05
N GLY A 83 -7.04 -30.89 16.04
CA GLY A 83 -7.34 -31.98 15.12
C GLY A 83 -6.57 -31.82 13.81
N ALA A 84 -5.73 -32.81 13.50
CA ALA A 84 -4.91 -32.90 12.29
C ALA A 84 -5.72 -32.72 10.99
N GLY A 85 -5.38 -31.70 10.21
CA GLY A 85 -5.84 -31.53 8.83
C GLY A 85 -4.67 -31.08 7.94
N PRO A 86 -4.68 -31.40 6.63
CA PRO A 86 -3.58 -31.09 5.73
C PRO A 86 -3.38 -29.57 5.56
N PRO A 87 -2.14 -29.12 5.26
CA PRO A 87 -1.83 -27.71 5.13
C PRO A 87 -2.54 -27.14 3.88
N GLY A 88 -3.49 -26.22 4.11
CA GLY A 88 -4.32 -25.60 3.07
C GLY A 88 -5.80 -25.42 3.46
N ALA A 89 -6.26 -26.00 4.56
CA ALA A 89 -7.68 -26.07 4.92
C ALA A 89 -8.23 -24.93 5.80
N ASN A 90 -7.47 -23.86 6.07
CA ASN A 90 -7.86 -22.84 7.05
C ASN A 90 -8.09 -21.42 6.48
N GLU A 91 -8.25 -21.27 5.17
CA GLU A 91 -8.81 -20.04 4.60
C GLU A 91 -10.32 -20.02 4.88
N THR A 92 -10.70 -19.42 6.01
CA THR A 92 -12.10 -19.18 6.33
C THR A 92 -12.69 -18.30 5.22
N SER A 93 -13.65 -18.84 4.47
CA SER A 93 -14.25 -18.11 3.36
C SER A 93 -14.82 -16.77 3.85
N PRO A 94 -14.73 -15.68 3.06
CA PRO A 94 -15.26 -14.37 3.47
C PRO A 94 -16.73 -14.41 3.89
N ALA A 95 -17.53 -15.28 3.27
CA ALA A 95 -18.93 -15.49 3.65
C ALA A 95 -19.09 -16.10 5.05
N LYS A 96 -18.28 -17.11 5.39
CA LYS A 96 -18.31 -17.73 6.71
C LYS A 96 -17.85 -16.75 7.79
N LEU A 97 -16.76 -16.04 7.53
CA LEU A 97 -16.22 -15.04 8.45
C LEU A 97 -17.18 -13.87 8.66
N ALA A 98 -17.86 -13.41 7.59
CA ALA A 98 -18.90 -12.38 7.69
C ALA A 98 -20.04 -12.83 8.62
N GLY A 99 -20.48 -14.09 8.49
CA GLY A 99 -21.51 -14.66 9.36
C GLY A 99 -21.07 -14.74 10.84
N GLU A 100 -19.84 -15.18 11.10
CA GLU A 100 -19.27 -15.30 12.45
C GLU A 100 -19.11 -13.94 13.14
N LEU A 101 -18.73 -12.91 12.38
CA LEU A 101 -18.52 -11.56 12.89
C LEU A 101 -19.79 -10.70 12.90
N GLY A 102 -20.92 -11.23 12.42
CA GLY A 102 -22.18 -10.49 12.29
C GLY A 102 -22.11 -9.34 11.30
N CYS A 103 -21.28 -9.46 10.25
CA CYS A 103 -21.24 -8.53 9.14
C CYS A 103 -22.48 -8.70 8.27
N ASP A 104 -23.07 -7.58 7.83
CA ASP A 104 -24.28 -7.54 7.01
C ASP A 104 -24.02 -7.12 5.56
N LEU A 105 -22.76 -6.85 5.20
CA LEU A 105 -22.31 -6.62 3.84
C LEU A 105 -20.86 -7.10 3.67
N ILE A 106 -20.53 -7.70 2.52
CA ILE A 106 -19.16 -8.04 2.13
C ILE A 106 -18.75 -7.14 0.97
N GLY A 107 -17.75 -6.27 1.17
CA GLY A 107 -17.14 -5.44 0.14
C GLY A 107 -15.96 -6.15 -0.51
N VAL A 108 -15.99 -6.27 -1.83
CA VAL A 108 -14.94 -6.92 -2.63
C VAL A 108 -14.59 -6.10 -3.87
N ALA A 109 -13.33 -6.15 -4.31
CA ALA A 109 -12.89 -5.48 -5.54
C ALA A 109 -13.47 -6.15 -6.79
N ALA A 110 -13.78 -5.39 -7.85
CA ALA A 110 -14.01 -5.99 -9.15
C ALA A 110 -12.76 -6.75 -9.63
N LEU A 111 -12.96 -7.93 -10.21
CA LEU A 111 -11.86 -8.69 -10.81
C LEU A 111 -11.46 -8.02 -12.13
N PRO A 112 -10.14 -7.90 -12.40
CA PRO A 112 -9.68 -7.48 -13.72
C PRO A 112 -10.03 -8.56 -14.77
N HIS A 113 -10.00 -8.18 -16.05
CA HIS A 113 -10.41 -9.08 -17.13
C HIS A 113 -9.48 -10.29 -17.30
N ASP A 114 -8.21 -10.12 -16.92
CA ASP A 114 -7.14 -11.10 -16.94
C ASP A 114 -6.89 -11.77 -15.57
N ALA A 115 -7.86 -11.69 -14.65
CA ALA A 115 -7.73 -12.32 -13.33
C ALA A 115 -7.50 -13.83 -13.44
N ASP A 116 -6.68 -14.34 -12.52
CA ASP A 116 -6.43 -15.78 -12.38
C ASP A 116 -7.74 -16.59 -12.26
N ALA A 117 -7.76 -17.77 -12.89
CA ALA A 117 -8.95 -18.61 -12.98
C ALA A 117 -9.42 -19.12 -11.60
N ALA A 118 -8.50 -19.37 -10.66
CA ALA A 118 -8.83 -19.78 -9.31
C ALA A 118 -9.46 -18.62 -8.52
N VAL A 119 -8.92 -17.40 -8.64
CA VAL A 119 -9.52 -16.18 -8.04
C VAL A 119 -10.92 -15.93 -8.61
N ALA A 120 -11.10 -16.08 -9.91
CA ALA A 120 -12.40 -15.97 -10.56
C ALA A 120 -13.39 -17.07 -10.12
N ALA A 121 -12.91 -18.31 -9.91
CA ALA A 121 -13.72 -19.39 -9.36
C ALA A 121 -14.13 -19.13 -7.90
N GLN A 122 -13.20 -18.66 -7.06
CA GLN A 122 -13.45 -18.29 -5.68
C GLN A 122 -14.47 -17.16 -5.58
N ARG A 123 -14.38 -16.13 -6.45
CA ARG A 123 -15.38 -15.06 -6.51
C ARG A 123 -16.76 -15.56 -6.92
N ARG A 124 -16.84 -16.42 -7.94
CA ARG A 124 -18.12 -17.03 -8.34
C ARG A 124 -18.74 -17.85 -7.21
N SER A 125 -17.93 -18.63 -6.50
CA SER A 125 -18.36 -19.40 -5.33
C SER A 125 -18.88 -18.49 -4.21
N LEU A 126 -18.17 -17.40 -3.89
CA LEU A 126 -18.62 -16.40 -2.91
C LEU A 126 -19.99 -15.82 -3.29
N LEU A 127 -20.16 -15.39 -4.53
CA LEU A 127 -21.42 -14.81 -5.01
C LEU A 127 -22.57 -15.83 -5.02
N ALA A 128 -22.29 -17.10 -5.31
CA ALA A 128 -23.31 -18.15 -5.37
C ALA A 128 -23.73 -18.67 -3.98
N THR A 129 -22.82 -18.64 -3.00
CA THR A 129 -23.02 -19.34 -1.71
C THR A 129 -23.19 -18.40 -0.52
N SER A 130 -22.83 -17.12 -0.65
CA SER A 130 -22.92 -16.16 0.46
C SER A 130 -24.36 -15.86 0.83
N ARG A 131 -24.67 -15.97 2.13
CA ARG A 131 -25.92 -15.49 2.72
C ARG A 131 -25.88 -14.00 3.05
N VAL A 132 -24.68 -13.42 3.11
CA VAL A 132 -24.46 -11.99 3.33
C VAL A 132 -24.38 -11.31 1.96
N PRO A 133 -25.08 -10.19 1.72
CA PRO A 133 -24.96 -9.43 0.49
C PRO A 133 -23.50 -9.10 0.14
N VAL A 134 -23.16 -9.20 -1.14
CA VAL A 134 -21.81 -8.92 -1.64
C VAL A 134 -21.85 -7.69 -2.54
N LEU A 135 -21.14 -6.64 -2.15
CA LEU A 135 -20.91 -5.44 -2.95
C LEU A 135 -19.61 -5.59 -3.74
N VAL A 136 -19.74 -5.63 -5.07
CA VAL A 136 -18.58 -5.60 -5.98
C VAL A 136 -18.28 -4.14 -6.33
N CYS A 137 -17.15 -3.64 -5.85
CA CYS A 137 -16.71 -2.27 -6.08
C CYS A 137 -16.14 -2.14 -7.50
N PRO A 138 -16.74 -1.33 -8.38
CA PRO A 138 -16.32 -1.24 -9.78
C PRO A 138 -14.96 -0.56 -9.92
N ALA A 139 -14.17 -1.01 -10.90
CA ALA A 139 -12.89 -0.39 -11.27
C ALA A 139 -12.99 0.43 -12.58
N ARG A 140 -14.16 1.03 -12.87
CA ARG A 140 -14.32 1.83 -14.10
C ARG A 140 -13.64 3.18 -13.92
N ARG A 141 -12.54 3.38 -14.64
CA ARG A 141 -11.72 4.59 -14.61
C ARG A 141 -11.48 5.08 -16.03
N ALA A 142 -11.36 6.40 -16.21
CA ALA A 142 -10.77 6.92 -17.44
C ALA A 142 -9.33 6.37 -17.59
N PRO A 143 -8.84 6.08 -18.81
CA PRO A 143 -7.53 5.47 -18.99
C PRO A 143 -6.38 6.24 -18.31
N ALA A 144 -6.46 7.58 -18.30
CA ALA A 144 -5.45 8.44 -17.68
C ALA A 144 -5.46 8.32 -16.15
N GLU A 145 -6.64 8.35 -15.51
CA GLU A 145 -6.79 8.09 -14.08
C GLU A 145 -6.19 6.74 -13.71
N ALA A 146 -6.55 5.68 -14.45
CA ALA A 146 -6.06 4.33 -14.18
C ALA A 146 -4.52 4.26 -14.17
N ARG A 147 -3.85 4.91 -15.13
CA ARG A 147 -2.38 4.94 -15.24
C ARG A 147 -1.73 5.76 -14.14
N VAL A 148 -2.25 6.95 -13.83
CA VAL A 148 -1.73 7.80 -12.73
C VAL A 148 -1.80 7.04 -11.41
N MET A 149 -2.95 6.45 -11.11
CA MET A 149 -3.17 5.68 -9.89
C MET A 149 -2.27 4.44 -9.83
N ALA A 150 -2.13 3.70 -10.94
CA ALA A 150 -1.24 2.54 -11.01
C ALA A 150 0.22 2.89 -10.71
N ARG A 151 0.72 4.04 -11.19
CA ARG A 151 2.09 4.51 -10.89
C ARG A 151 2.28 4.84 -9.41
N CYS A 152 1.33 5.53 -8.78
CA CYS A 152 1.42 5.83 -7.35
C CYS A 152 1.42 4.54 -6.51
N LEU A 153 0.56 3.58 -6.88
CA LEU A 153 0.49 2.28 -6.22
C LEU A 153 1.73 1.41 -6.43
N ALA A 154 2.36 1.50 -7.61
CA ALA A 154 3.64 0.84 -7.87
C ALA A 154 4.74 1.40 -6.96
N ALA A 155 4.79 2.72 -6.75
CA ALA A 155 5.72 3.35 -5.82
C ALA A 155 5.47 2.89 -4.36
N HIS A 156 4.21 2.79 -3.93
CA HIS A 156 3.85 2.25 -2.62
C HIS A 156 4.29 0.80 -2.44
N ARG A 157 4.11 -0.03 -3.48
CA ARG A 157 4.54 -1.43 -3.46
C ARG A 157 6.06 -1.55 -3.33
N ALA A 158 6.81 -0.79 -4.14
CA ALA A 158 8.28 -0.78 -4.07
C ALA A 158 8.80 -0.35 -2.69
N LEU A 159 8.17 0.66 -2.07
CA LEU A 159 8.49 1.07 -0.71
C LEU A 159 8.18 -0.03 0.32
N GLY A 160 7.01 -0.66 0.22
CA GLY A 160 6.60 -1.75 1.09
C GLY A 160 7.53 -2.96 1.02
N GLU A 161 7.90 -3.38 -0.19
CA GLU A 161 8.86 -4.47 -0.43
C GLU A 161 10.23 -4.17 0.18
N ARG A 162 10.73 -2.93 0.01
CA ARG A 162 12.01 -2.51 0.60
C ARG A 162 11.97 -2.50 2.12
N LEU A 163 10.90 -1.99 2.72
CA LEU A 163 10.68 -2.00 4.17
C LEU A 163 10.61 -3.41 4.72
N GLN A 164 9.91 -4.30 4.04
CA GLN A 164 9.81 -5.70 4.44
C GLN A 164 11.17 -6.39 4.36
N ALA A 165 11.93 -6.19 3.28
CA ALA A 165 13.27 -6.73 3.14
C ALA A 165 14.21 -6.27 4.27
N LEU A 166 14.16 -4.98 4.62
CA LEU A 166 14.92 -4.41 5.74
C LEU A 166 14.52 -5.03 7.09
N THR A 167 13.23 -5.12 7.38
CA THR A 167 12.70 -5.70 8.62
C THR A 167 13.00 -7.20 8.74
N MET A 168 13.08 -7.92 7.63
CA MET A 168 13.46 -9.34 7.64
C MET A 168 14.96 -9.51 7.86
N ALA A 169 15.79 -8.69 7.22
CA ALA A 169 17.24 -8.70 7.41
C ALA A 169 17.61 -8.39 8.87
N SER A 170 16.90 -7.46 9.52
CA SER A 170 17.16 -7.09 10.92
C SER A 170 16.76 -8.17 11.94
N LYS A 171 15.87 -9.10 11.55
CA LYS A 171 15.40 -10.21 12.40
C LYS A 171 16.16 -11.51 12.19
N ASP A 172 17.09 -11.56 11.23
CA ASP A 172 17.84 -12.78 10.92
C ASP A 172 18.87 -13.06 12.03
N PRO A 173 18.71 -14.15 12.81
CA PRO A 173 19.63 -14.48 13.90
C PRO A 173 21.03 -14.85 13.42
N ASP A 174 21.20 -15.24 12.14
CA ASP A 174 22.51 -15.52 11.52
C ASP A 174 23.21 -14.25 10.99
N ALA A 175 22.57 -13.07 11.06
CA ALA A 175 23.23 -11.80 10.75
C ALA A 175 24.35 -11.48 11.77
N ALA A 176 24.19 -11.91 13.03
CA ALA A 176 25.17 -11.68 14.10
C ALA A 176 26.53 -12.38 13.89
N THR A 177 26.61 -13.39 13.01
CA THR A 177 27.84 -14.14 12.69
C THR A 177 28.60 -13.61 11.46
N ARG A 178 28.14 -12.55 10.78
CA ARG A 178 28.87 -11.85 9.70
C ARG A 178 29.06 -10.35 9.99
N PRO A 179 30.05 -9.97 10.84
CA PRO A 179 30.07 -8.65 11.46
C PRO A 179 30.54 -7.48 10.58
N THR A 180 31.17 -7.71 9.43
CA THR A 180 31.87 -6.63 8.67
C THR A 180 31.22 -6.25 7.34
N ALA A 181 30.24 -7.02 6.86
CA ALA A 181 29.48 -6.72 5.63
C ALA A 181 28.12 -6.05 5.88
N ASP A 182 27.67 -5.99 7.13
CA ASP A 182 26.28 -5.70 7.49
C ASP A 182 25.96 -4.20 7.62
N ALA A 183 26.85 -3.40 8.22
CA ALA A 183 26.63 -1.95 8.36
C ALA A 183 26.62 -1.21 7.00
N GLY A 184 27.51 -1.59 6.08
CA GLY A 184 27.52 -1.04 4.71
C GLY A 184 26.28 -1.44 3.91
N GLY A 185 25.79 -2.67 4.11
CA GLY A 185 24.53 -3.15 3.53
C GLY A 185 23.31 -2.40 4.06
N ALA A 186 23.23 -2.18 5.38
CA ALA A 186 22.16 -1.44 6.03
C ALA A 186 22.12 0.03 5.57
N LEU A 187 23.26 0.72 5.52
CA LEU A 187 23.35 2.09 5.01
C LEU A 187 22.95 2.19 3.53
N ALA A 188 23.38 1.25 2.69
CA ALA A 188 22.97 1.20 1.29
C ALA A 188 21.45 0.96 1.15
N ALA A 189 20.88 0.11 1.99
CA ALA A 189 19.45 -0.16 1.99
C ALA A 189 18.62 1.04 2.49
N LEU A 190 19.11 1.78 3.49
CA LEU A 190 18.51 3.05 3.94
C LEU A 190 18.63 4.15 2.87
N ALA A 191 19.76 4.24 2.18
CA ALA A 191 19.92 5.17 1.05
C ALA A 191 18.93 4.85 -0.08
N SER A 192 18.74 3.56 -0.39
CA SER A 192 17.72 3.12 -1.35
C SER A 192 16.30 3.46 -0.90
N LEU A 193 16.00 3.33 0.41
CA LEU A 193 14.72 3.71 0.99
C LEU A 193 14.46 5.23 0.88
N ALA A 194 15.48 6.04 1.19
CA ALA A 194 15.43 7.49 1.04
C ALA A 194 15.24 7.90 -0.42
N ALA A 195 15.91 7.23 -1.37
CA ALA A 195 15.73 7.48 -2.80
C ALA A 195 14.30 7.18 -3.27
N LEU A 196 13.69 6.08 -2.80
CA LEU A 196 12.29 5.75 -3.09
C LEU A 196 11.33 6.83 -2.55
N GLN A 197 11.55 7.29 -1.32
CA GLN A 197 10.74 8.35 -0.70
C GLN A 197 10.89 9.68 -1.45
N ASN A 198 12.12 10.07 -1.79
CA ASN A 198 12.39 11.28 -2.57
C ASN A 198 11.75 11.22 -3.96
N ALA A 199 11.82 10.06 -4.63
CA ALA A 199 11.16 9.86 -5.91
C ALA A 199 9.63 9.94 -5.79
N ARG A 200 9.05 9.49 -4.66
CA ARG A 200 7.60 9.56 -4.40
C ARG A 200 7.13 10.97 -4.06
N PHE A 201 7.92 11.77 -3.35
CA PHE A 201 7.51 13.11 -2.88
C PHE A 201 8.02 14.27 -3.73
N GLY A 202 8.98 14.04 -4.62
CA GLY A 202 9.51 15.02 -5.56
C GLY A 202 8.55 15.32 -6.72
N ALA A 203 9.03 15.36 -7.96
CA ALA A 203 8.21 15.64 -9.15
C ALA A 203 7.31 14.45 -9.59
N SER A 204 6.92 13.59 -8.65
CA SER A 204 6.21 12.35 -8.91
C SER A 204 4.76 12.58 -9.39
N ALA A 205 4.11 11.50 -9.83
CA ALA A 205 2.68 11.51 -10.08
C ALA A 205 1.87 11.82 -8.80
N GLU A 206 2.32 11.33 -7.64
CA GLU A 206 1.65 11.53 -6.35
C GLU A 206 1.73 12.99 -5.88
N ALA A 207 2.90 13.62 -5.97
CA ALA A 207 3.06 15.01 -5.57
C ALA A 207 2.21 15.96 -6.43
N ARG A 208 2.19 15.72 -7.75
CA ARG A 208 1.34 16.48 -8.68
C ARG A 208 -0.15 16.22 -8.45
N LEU A 209 -0.54 14.97 -8.16
CA LEU A 209 -1.90 14.63 -7.77
C LEU A 209 -2.34 15.42 -6.52
N CYS A 210 -1.51 15.43 -5.48
CA CYS A 210 -1.76 16.20 -4.26
C CYS A 210 -1.89 17.71 -4.55
N ALA A 211 -1.04 18.26 -5.41
CA ALA A 211 -1.10 19.67 -5.81
C ALA A 211 -2.40 19.99 -6.57
N ALA A 212 -2.76 19.16 -7.56
CA ALA A 212 -4.01 19.30 -8.31
C ALA A 212 -5.24 19.21 -7.40
N LEU A 213 -5.25 18.24 -6.48
CA LEU A 213 -6.36 18.07 -5.53
C LEU A 213 -6.49 19.28 -4.59
N ARG A 214 -5.37 19.84 -4.12
CA ARG A 214 -5.37 21.04 -3.27
C ARG A 214 -6.07 22.23 -3.94
N MET A 215 -5.95 22.35 -5.27
CA MET A 215 -6.61 23.40 -6.05
C MET A 215 -8.11 23.15 -6.27
N ARG A 216 -8.55 21.88 -6.21
CA ARG A 216 -9.92 21.46 -6.56
C ARG A 216 -10.82 21.19 -5.36
N ALA A 217 -10.25 20.85 -4.20
CA ALA A 217 -11.01 20.40 -3.04
C ALA A 217 -10.49 20.96 -1.71
N GLU A 218 -11.15 22.01 -1.21
CA GLU A 218 -10.85 22.57 0.12
C GLU A 218 -10.98 21.52 1.24
N SER A 219 -11.98 20.64 1.12
CA SER A 219 -12.20 19.53 2.07
C SER A 219 -11.02 18.56 2.20
N ALA A 220 -10.10 18.51 1.22
CA ALA A 220 -8.92 17.65 1.25
C ALA A 220 -7.67 18.33 1.84
N VAL A 221 -7.68 19.66 2.01
CA VAL A 221 -6.49 20.44 2.40
C VAL A 221 -5.94 19.99 3.76
N ALA A 222 -6.81 19.76 4.75
CA ALA A 222 -6.38 19.36 6.08
C ALA A 222 -5.64 18.01 6.11
N GLU A 223 -6.09 17.04 5.30
CA GLU A 223 -5.44 15.73 5.17
C GLU A 223 -4.13 15.83 4.37
N LEU A 224 -4.08 16.67 3.34
CA LEU A 224 -2.84 16.95 2.60
C LEU A 224 -1.78 17.60 3.50
N ASP A 225 -2.18 18.54 4.37
CA ASP A 225 -1.27 19.17 5.34
C ASP A 225 -0.78 18.18 6.39
N GLU A 226 -1.61 17.20 6.79
CA GLU A 226 -1.18 16.13 7.69
C GLU A 226 -0.18 15.18 7.03
N LEU A 227 -0.40 14.80 5.77
CA LEU A 227 0.56 13.98 4.99
C LEU A 227 1.90 14.69 4.82
N GLU A 228 1.90 16.01 4.64
CA GLU A 228 3.11 16.82 4.58
C GLU A 228 3.85 16.81 5.93
N ARG A 229 3.12 16.93 7.05
CA ARG A 229 3.72 16.81 8.40
C ARG A 229 4.30 15.42 8.64
N GLN A 230 3.64 14.36 8.19
CA GLN A 230 4.16 12.98 8.27
C GLN A 230 5.44 12.83 7.47
N ARG A 231 5.49 13.34 6.24
CA ARG A 231 6.70 13.31 5.40
C ARG A 231 7.90 13.95 6.07
N ARG A 232 7.73 15.12 6.70
CA ARG A 232 8.81 15.78 7.44
C ARG A 232 9.31 14.93 8.61
N ARG A 233 8.40 14.28 9.36
CA ARG A 233 8.77 13.36 10.43
C ARG A 233 9.51 12.14 9.91
N ASP A 234 9.08 11.58 8.78
CA ASP A 234 9.70 10.42 8.16
C ASP A 234 11.14 10.72 7.69
N ALA A 235 11.39 11.90 7.14
CA ALA A 235 12.74 12.33 6.78
C ALA A 235 13.67 12.36 8.01
N HIS A 236 13.22 12.94 9.13
CA HIS A 236 14.00 12.93 10.37
C HIS A 236 14.21 11.52 10.95
N ALA A 237 13.23 10.63 10.80
CA ALA A 237 13.34 9.24 11.24
C ALA A 237 14.35 8.44 10.39
N LEU A 238 14.40 8.68 9.08
CA LEU A 238 15.41 8.12 8.18
C LEU A 238 16.83 8.57 8.57
N ASP A 239 17.02 9.86 8.85
CA ASP A 239 18.32 10.36 9.29
C ASP A 239 18.74 9.73 10.63
N ALA A 240 17.78 9.51 11.54
CA ALA A 240 18.04 8.83 12.81
C ALA A 240 18.43 7.36 12.62
N LEU A 241 17.76 6.65 11.70
CA LEU A 241 18.12 5.28 11.34
C LEU A 241 19.53 5.19 10.74
N ALA A 242 19.90 6.14 9.88
CA ALA A 242 21.23 6.19 9.29
C ALA A 242 22.32 6.40 10.36
N ARG A 243 22.06 7.28 11.34
CA ARG A 243 22.97 7.47 12.49
C ARG A 243 23.10 6.19 13.33
N LEU A 244 21.98 5.57 13.69
CA LEU A 244 21.99 4.32 14.46
C LEU A 244 22.73 3.19 13.73
N ALA A 245 22.60 3.09 12.41
CA ALA A 245 23.33 2.11 11.61
C ALA A 245 24.84 2.41 11.56
N ALA A 246 25.22 3.69 11.50
CA ALA A 246 26.62 4.11 11.52
C ALA A 246 27.29 3.90 12.89
N ASP A 247 26.53 4.03 13.98
CA ASP A 247 26.99 3.76 15.34
C ASP A 247 27.26 2.26 15.57
N GLY A 248 26.65 1.38 14.75
CA GLY A 248 26.95 -0.04 14.67
C GLY A 248 25.74 -0.95 14.76
N LEU A 249 25.84 -2.11 14.11
CA LEU A 249 24.85 -3.18 14.13
C LEU A 249 25.47 -4.48 14.67
N PRO A 250 24.68 -5.38 15.29
CA PRO A 250 23.23 -5.29 15.54
C PRO A 250 22.87 -4.29 16.65
N SER A 251 21.66 -3.71 16.59
CA SER A 251 21.20 -2.71 17.54
C SER A 251 19.68 -2.79 17.78
N ALA A 252 19.28 -3.11 19.00
CA ALA A 252 17.86 -3.12 19.39
C ALA A 252 17.19 -1.74 19.22
N ALA A 253 17.97 -0.66 19.35
CA ALA A 253 17.49 0.70 19.09
C ALA A 253 17.23 0.92 17.59
N PHE A 254 18.10 0.39 16.73
CA PHE A 254 17.88 0.39 15.27
C PHE A 254 16.62 -0.41 14.90
N ASP A 255 16.46 -1.62 15.44
CA ASP A 255 15.29 -2.47 15.17
C ASP A 255 13.98 -1.81 15.59
N ALA A 256 13.95 -1.21 16.79
CA ALA A 256 12.78 -0.49 17.28
C ALA A 256 12.47 0.75 16.43
N ALA A 257 13.50 1.51 16.03
CA ALA A 257 13.35 2.67 15.15
C ALA A 257 12.86 2.26 13.76
N LEU A 258 13.35 1.14 13.21
CA LEU A 258 12.97 0.64 11.89
C LEU A 258 11.52 0.17 11.91
N ALA A 259 11.11 -0.56 12.95
CA ALA A 259 9.72 -0.96 13.13
C ALA A 259 8.77 0.23 13.30
N ALA A 260 9.20 1.29 13.99
CA ALA A 260 8.42 2.52 14.12
C ALA A 260 8.30 3.27 12.78
N TYR A 261 9.42 3.42 12.06
CA TYR A 261 9.43 4.04 10.74
C TYR A 261 8.57 3.28 9.74
N ALA A 262 8.71 1.95 9.68
CA ALA A 262 7.89 1.12 8.81
C ALA A 262 6.40 1.36 9.06
N ARG A 263 5.97 1.31 10.33
CA ARG A 263 4.58 1.60 10.70
C ARG A 263 4.12 2.96 10.20
N SER A 264 4.88 4.03 10.45
CA SER A 264 4.53 5.38 9.97
C SER A 264 4.42 5.46 8.45
N ALA A 265 5.34 4.84 7.71
CA ALA A 265 5.27 4.79 6.25
C ALA A 265 4.02 4.06 5.74
N PHE A 266 3.64 2.93 6.36
CA PHE A 266 2.40 2.22 6.03
C PHE A 266 1.14 2.99 6.39
N GLU A 267 1.12 3.69 7.53
CA GLU A 267 0.02 4.59 7.90
C GLU A 267 -0.16 5.72 6.87
N GLN A 268 0.95 6.32 6.42
CA GLN A 268 0.95 7.38 5.41
C GLN A 268 0.39 6.87 4.07
N MET A 269 0.86 5.70 3.59
CA MET A 269 0.30 5.05 2.40
C MET A 269 -1.19 4.75 2.56
N GLY A 270 -1.61 4.34 3.77
CA GLY A 270 -3.01 4.05 4.10
C GLY A 270 -3.90 5.27 4.02
N ARG A 271 -3.45 6.42 4.54
CA ARG A 271 -4.16 7.70 4.40
C ARG A 271 -4.25 8.14 2.94
N MET A 272 -3.14 8.03 2.21
CA MET A 272 -3.12 8.37 0.78
C MET A 272 -4.16 7.55 0.00
N GLU A 273 -4.19 6.25 0.23
CA GLU A 273 -5.07 5.32 -0.48
C GLU A 273 -6.52 5.34 -0.02
N GLY A 274 -6.76 5.53 1.27
CA GLY A 274 -8.09 5.51 1.86
C GLY A 274 -8.83 6.84 1.82
N VAL A 275 -8.11 7.95 1.64
CA VAL A 275 -8.69 9.30 1.70
C VAL A 275 -8.36 10.13 0.48
N ILE A 276 -7.08 10.30 0.17
CA ILE A 276 -6.66 11.21 -0.91
C ILE A 276 -7.05 10.68 -2.28
N PHE A 277 -6.83 9.40 -2.54
CA PHE A 277 -7.20 8.73 -3.79
C PHE A 277 -8.70 8.78 -4.07
N PRO A 278 -9.60 8.42 -3.13
CA PRO A 278 -11.03 8.64 -3.30
C PRO A 278 -11.40 10.11 -3.54
N ALA A 279 -10.81 11.04 -2.77
CA ALA A 279 -11.07 12.47 -2.96
C ALA A 279 -10.61 12.96 -4.35
N ALA A 280 -9.44 12.53 -4.82
CA ALA A 280 -8.95 12.85 -6.15
C ALA A 280 -9.92 12.37 -7.24
N ARG A 281 -10.42 11.14 -7.14
CA ARG A 281 -11.43 10.61 -8.08
C ARG A 281 -12.73 11.40 -8.08
N ARG A 282 -13.12 11.90 -6.92
CA ARG A 282 -14.36 12.67 -6.77
C ARG A 282 -14.26 14.09 -7.34
N TYR A 283 -13.09 14.72 -7.21
CA TYR A 283 -12.95 16.16 -7.46
C TYR A 283 -12.09 16.52 -8.68
N LEU A 284 -11.26 15.61 -9.19
CA LEU A 284 -10.49 15.81 -10.41
C LEU A 284 -11.29 15.40 -11.64
N GLY A 285 -11.30 16.24 -12.67
CA GLY A 285 -11.93 15.96 -13.96
C GLY A 285 -10.99 15.28 -14.95
N ASP A 286 -11.51 14.85 -16.09
CA ASP A 286 -10.71 14.19 -17.15
C ASP A 286 -9.52 15.03 -17.62
N ALA A 287 -9.68 16.36 -17.69
CA ALA A 287 -8.60 17.27 -18.06
C ALA A 287 -7.43 17.21 -17.06
N ASP A 288 -7.73 17.23 -15.76
CA ASP A 288 -6.74 17.13 -14.69
C ASP A 288 -6.01 15.77 -14.77
N TRP A 289 -6.75 14.68 -14.98
CA TRP A 289 -6.18 13.34 -15.10
C TRP A 289 -5.28 13.18 -16.33
N ASN A 290 -5.68 13.75 -17.47
CA ASN A 290 -4.86 13.73 -18.68
C ASN A 290 -3.56 14.53 -18.50
N GLU A 291 -3.63 15.72 -17.89
CA GLU A 291 -2.44 16.52 -17.59
C GLU A 291 -1.47 15.76 -16.66
N LEU A 292 -2.00 15.16 -15.59
CA LEU A 292 -1.22 14.34 -14.67
C LEU A 292 -0.55 13.15 -15.38
N ASP A 293 -1.20 12.59 -16.39
CA ASP A 293 -0.67 11.48 -17.16
C ASP A 293 0.44 11.90 -18.13
N THR A 294 0.22 12.98 -18.89
CA THR A 294 1.16 13.49 -19.89
C THR A 294 2.45 14.03 -19.25
N SER A 295 2.38 14.79 -18.15
CA SER A 295 3.62 15.34 -17.55
C SER A 295 4.52 14.25 -16.96
N ALA A 296 3.98 13.06 -16.64
CA ALA A 296 4.83 11.93 -16.23
C ALA A 296 5.52 11.23 -17.41
N ALA A 297 4.94 11.25 -18.61
CA ALA A 297 5.60 10.73 -19.80
C ALA A 297 6.81 11.60 -20.18
N SER A 298 6.67 12.92 -20.09
CA SER A 298 7.75 13.88 -20.36
C SER A 298 8.93 13.77 -19.38
N GLY A 299 8.66 13.51 -18.08
CA GLY A 299 9.73 13.30 -17.10
C GLY A 299 10.49 11.97 -17.24
N ALA A 300 9.87 10.95 -17.83
CA ALA A 300 10.52 9.67 -18.11
C ALA A 300 11.41 9.72 -19.37
N ASP A 301 11.03 10.49 -20.40
CA ASP A 301 11.87 10.69 -21.59
C ASP A 301 13.10 11.57 -21.29
N ALA A 302 12.97 12.57 -20.41
CA ALA A 302 14.12 13.40 -19.98
C ALA A 302 15.16 12.66 -19.12
N ALA A 303 14.84 11.46 -18.63
CA ALA A 303 15.74 10.61 -17.83
C ALA A 303 16.60 9.66 -18.70
N LYS A 304 16.46 9.68 -20.03
CA LYS A 304 17.46 9.09 -20.91
C LYS A 304 18.61 10.09 -21.05
N PRO A 305 19.84 9.76 -20.64
CA PRO A 305 20.97 10.59 -21.01
C PRO A 305 21.14 10.43 -22.53
N ASP A 306 21.10 11.55 -23.26
CA ASP A 306 21.55 11.58 -24.64
C ASP A 306 22.99 11.06 -24.68
N ALA A 307 23.14 9.81 -25.11
CA ALA A 307 24.38 9.31 -25.60
C ALA A 307 24.45 9.74 -27.07
N ASP A 308 25.45 10.57 -27.34
CA ASP A 308 26.06 10.81 -28.65
C ASP A 308 25.55 12.03 -29.45
N GLU A 309 26.19 13.17 -29.20
CA GLU A 309 26.58 14.09 -30.29
C GLU A 309 28.08 14.34 -30.18
N SER A 310 28.86 13.35 -30.62
CA SER A 310 30.23 13.56 -31.07
C SER A 310 30.26 13.36 -32.58
N ASP A 311 30.04 14.42 -33.36
CA ASP A 311 30.57 14.47 -34.71
C ASP A 311 31.03 15.87 -35.15
N ASP A 312 32.26 15.85 -35.65
CA ASP A 312 33.00 16.78 -36.49
C ASP A 312 32.59 18.27 -36.56
N ALA A 313 33.44 19.11 -35.99
CA ALA A 313 33.78 20.40 -36.58
C ALA A 313 35.30 20.49 -36.79
N ARG A 314 35.75 20.05 -37.97
CA ARG A 314 37.04 20.42 -38.56
C ARG A 314 37.08 21.93 -38.79
N HIS A 315 38.12 22.61 -38.30
CA HIS A 315 38.98 23.57 -39.03
C HIS A 315 39.70 24.57 -38.12
N ALA A 316 41.03 24.51 -38.13
CA ALA A 316 41.99 25.64 -38.17
C ALA A 316 43.40 25.03 -38.00
N SER A 317 44.22 24.92 -39.04
CA SER A 317 45.14 25.98 -39.50
C SER A 317 46.11 26.43 -38.40
N ASP A 318 47.22 25.71 -38.23
CA ASP A 318 48.61 26.16 -38.48
C ASP A 318 49.62 25.03 -38.15
#